data_AF-A2E2D7-F1
#
_entry.id   AF-A2E2D7-F1
#
_cell.length_a   1.000
_cell.length_b   1.000
_cell.length_c   1.000
_cell.angle_alpha   90.00
_cell.angle_beta   90.00
_cell.angle_gamma   90.00
#
_symmetry.space_group_name_H-M   'P 1'
#
loop_
_entity.id
_entity.type
_entity.pdbx_description
1 polymer ?
#
loop_
_entity_poly.entity_id
_entity_poly.type
_entity_poly.pdbx_seq_one_letter_code
_entity_poly.pdbx_strand_id
1 'polypeptide(L)'
;MSTQQSQLPKVPYVFWWNEKRYTVDAELFKKLSNKFARDLEDEDKQNQQTITDVMDEDTFKAFLAACQFQHYDITKKNAHDLLKLARKWEVPSLYEYVDEYIKKNEIQEDRKNYLNILVEKVKTDSDTKEDWTNVAFDINRYMNEEPFKTLPPEVIYQILAIADRKYLDQQIFNDFVLDLFKTNPTNAVPLMLRLDFSLLTDDQIASIFETKNVHQMNINFFTAASLSAVTNKARLQLQNEEIRQKINLDVFRVKNMIHQNSLTEDIQSDYSKEVSEIRETISKQKQQIEQLSRDFDIHNDRMKKIEHKITSSRTPCDRTVLATIQNNVRDYVDKTTTEVNKQLEKHFQKMNGFYNSVPKQTDDYFREQTMNGDNEHFKSQFLLNSTMERNHQVNAAIDKMKEQMTDVKAMLCAKVVRDKLRYDEFLRKNLSKKFNIFDVEPSIWGIRSNQVKDQYERLQKMEAQLDAVCPTRQGDKASSKKK
;
A
#
# COMPACT_ATOMS: atom_id res chain seq x y z
N MET A 1 -0.87 17.38 38.14
CA MET A 1 -1.81 17.20 37.02
C MET A 1 -1.40 15.94 36.30
N SER A 2 -2.31 14.98 36.23
CA SER A 2 -2.09 13.62 35.75
C SER A 2 -1.76 13.59 34.26
N THR A 3 -0.56 13.15 33.93
CA THR A 3 -0.13 12.89 32.55
C THR A 3 -0.91 11.69 32.02
N GLN A 4 -1.93 11.95 31.22
CA GLN A 4 -2.52 10.94 30.35
C GLN A 4 -1.44 10.57 29.33
N GLN A 5 -0.75 9.46 29.56
CA GLN A 5 0.00 8.78 28.50
C GLN A 5 -1.01 8.39 27.43
N SER A 6 -1.05 9.16 26.34
CA SER A 6 -1.72 8.76 25.12
C SER A 6 -1.04 7.49 24.62
N GLN A 7 -1.67 6.34 24.81
CA GLN A 7 -1.23 5.10 24.19
C GLN A 7 -1.22 5.31 22.68
N LEU A 8 -0.03 5.30 22.10
CA LEU A 8 0.18 5.33 20.65
C LEU A 8 -0.68 4.26 19.98
N PRO A 9 -1.35 4.55 18.85
CA PRO A 9 -2.00 3.51 18.06
C PRO A 9 -0.92 2.58 17.48
N LYS A 10 -0.74 1.41 18.10
CA LYS A 10 0.12 0.35 17.56
C LYS A 10 -0.44 -0.11 16.22
N VAL A 11 0.41 -0.22 15.19
CA VAL A 11 0.01 -0.76 13.89
C VAL A 11 -0.41 -2.22 14.10
N PRO A 12 -1.70 -2.59 13.88
CA PRO A 12 -2.12 -3.96 14.04
C PRO A 12 -1.62 -4.79 12.86
N TYR A 13 -0.95 -5.91 13.14
CA TYR A 13 -0.50 -6.83 12.11
C TYR A 13 -1.68 -7.65 11.59
N VAL A 14 -1.79 -7.82 10.28
CA VAL A 14 -2.96 -8.48 9.67
C VAL A 14 -2.57 -9.80 9.01
N PHE A 15 -3.14 -10.89 9.49
CA PHE A 15 -3.12 -12.16 8.77
C PHE A 15 -4.33 -12.27 7.84
N TRP A 16 -4.04 -12.72 6.61
CA TRP A 16 -5.02 -13.06 5.59
C TRP A 16 -5.12 -14.57 5.50
N TRP A 17 -6.30 -15.11 5.79
CA TRP A 17 -6.58 -16.54 5.66
C TRP A 17 -8.00 -16.77 5.16
N ASN A 18 -8.16 -17.52 4.06
CA ASN A 18 -9.45 -17.81 3.40
C ASN A 18 -10.36 -16.57 3.25
N GLU A 19 -9.81 -15.47 2.71
CA GLU A 19 -10.53 -14.20 2.48
C GLU A 19 -11.01 -13.48 3.75
N LYS A 20 -10.65 -13.97 4.95
CA LYS A 20 -10.97 -13.35 6.23
C LYS A 20 -9.75 -12.66 6.84
N ARG A 21 -10.03 -11.50 7.46
CA ARG A 21 -9.05 -10.65 8.15
C ARG A 21 -8.94 -11.07 9.61
N TYR A 22 -7.73 -11.37 10.06
CA TYR A 22 -7.43 -11.58 11.47
C TYR A 22 -6.37 -10.57 11.93
N THR A 23 -6.74 -9.70 12.86
CA THR A 23 -5.84 -8.71 13.47
C THR A 23 -5.09 -9.35 14.62
N VAL A 24 -3.77 -9.22 14.62
CA VAL A 24 -2.87 -9.82 15.61
C VAL A 24 -1.89 -8.80 16.16
N ASP A 25 -1.56 -8.95 17.44
CA ASP A 25 -0.50 -8.20 18.08
C ASP A 25 0.87 -8.78 17.70
N ALA A 26 1.63 -8.03 16.89
CA ALA A 26 2.94 -8.45 16.39
C ALA A 26 3.96 -8.70 17.51
N GLU A 27 3.87 -7.98 18.63
CA GLU A 27 4.84 -8.11 19.72
C GLU A 27 4.68 -9.42 20.48
N LEU A 28 3.43 -9.87 20.67
CA LEU A 28 3.14 -11.15 21.30
C LEU A 28 3.49 -12.31 20.37
N PHE A 29 3.14 -12.18 19.09
CA PHE A 29 3.38 -13.23 18.10
C PHE A 29 4.88 -13.43 17.82
N LYS A 30 5.68 -12.36 17.81
CA LYS A 30 7.16 -12.41 17.67
C LYS A 30 7.83 -13.20 18.79
N LYS A 31 7.30 -13.16 20.01
CA LYS A 31 7.87 -13.88 21.16
C LYS A 31 7.61 -15.39 21.10
N LEU A 32 6.57 -15.82 20.38
CA LEU A 32 6.10 -17.20 20.37
C LEU A 32 6.46 -17.97 19.09
N SER A 33 6.55 -17.29 17.94
CA SER A 33 6.88 -17.91 16.65
C SER A 33 8.24 -17.43 16.16
N ASN A 34 9.22 -18.34 16.11
CA ASN A 34 10.55 -18.04 15.58
C ASN A 34 10.51 -17.70 14.09
N LYS A 35 9.58 -18.32 13.34
CA LYS A 35 9.37 -18.03 11.93
C LYS A 35 8.77 -16.64 11.71
N PHE A 36 7.78 -16.25 12.51
CA PHE A 36 7.21 -14.91 12.43
C PHE A 36 8.23 -13.83 12.80
N ALA A 37 9.12 -14.12 13.77
CA ALA A 37 10.21 -13.20 14.10
C ALA A 37 11.14 -12.93 12.89
N ARG A 38 11.42 -13.96 12.07
CA ARG A 38 12.20 -13.82 10.82
C ARG A 38 11.39 -13.14 9.71
N ASP A 39 10.13 -13.52 9.52
CA ASP A 39 9.27 -12.94 8.49
C ASP A 39 8.95 -11.45 8.76
N LEU A 40 9.00 -11.00 10.02
CA LEU A 40 8.82 -9.57 10.37
C LEU A 40 10.04 -8.70 10.03
N GLU A 41 11.22 -9.31 9.81
CA GLU A 41 12.44 -8.62 9.39
C GLU A 41 12.48 -8.36 7.87
N ASP A 42 11.70 -9.11 7.07
CA ASP A 42 11.51 -8.86 5.63
C ASP A 42 10.66 -7.60 5.40
N GLU A 43 11.18 -6.60 4.66
CA GLU A 43 10.46 -5.35 4.34
C GLU A 43 9.10 -5.59 3.65
N ASP A 44 8.97 -6.65 2.85
CA ASP A 44 7.75 -7.00 2.12
C ASP A 44 6.64 -7.59 3.01
N LYS A 45 6.97 -8.11 4.21
CA LYS A 45 6.03 -8.80 5.13
C LYS A 45 5.85 -8.10 6.47
N GLN A 46 6.42 -6.89 6.63
CA GLN A 46 6.44 -6.14 7.89
C GLN A 46 5.06 -5.86 8.50
N ASN A 47 3.99 -5.84 7.71
CA ASN A 47 2.65 -5.43 8.18
C ASN A 47 1.52 -6.43 7.86
N GLN A 48 1.75 -7.38 6.97
CA GLN A 48 0.74 -8.36 6.56
C GLN A 48 1.37 -9.67 6.08
N GLN A 49 0.71 -10.78 6.40
CA GLN A 49 1.09 -12.10 5.86
C GLN A 49 -0.16 -12.84 5.39
N THR A 50 -0.10 -13.35 4.16
CA THR A 50 -1.11 -14.27 3.64
C THR A 50 -0.69 -15.68 3.98
N ILE A 51 -1.50 -16.36 4.80
CA ILE A 51 -1.29 -17.75 5.14
C ILE A 51 -2.05 -18.58 4.12
N THR A 52 -1.31 -19.34 3.32
CA THR A 52 -1.85 -20.21 2.27
C THR A 52 -2.14 -21.63 2.76
N ASP A 53 -2.00 -21.89 4.06
CA ASP A 53 -2.19 -23.23 4.62
C ASP A 53 -3.65 -23.67 4.64
N VAL A 54 -3.84 -24.91 4.17
CA VAL A 54 -5.12 -25.60 4.05
C VAL A 54 -5.53 -26.17 5.41
N MET A 55 -6.50 -25.53 6.08
CA MET A 55 -6.96 -25.93 7.41
C MET A 55 -8.43 -25.59 7.66
N ASP A 56 -8.98 -26.13 8.75
CA ASP A 56 -10.28 -25.74 9.28
C ASP A 56 -10.22 -24.37 9.98
N GLU A 57 -11.29 -23.58 9.85
CA GLU A 57 -11.36 -22.20 10.37
C GLU A 57 -11.26 -22.15 11.89
N ASP A 58 -11.82 -23.15 12.56
CA ASP A 58 -11.76 -23.25 14.00
C ASP A 58 -10.33 -23.60 14.47
N THR A 59 -9.60 -24.39 13.69
CA THR A 59 -8.20 -24.74 13.95
C THR A 59 -7.29 -23.53 13.76
N PHE A 60 -7.52 -22.73 12.72
CA PHE A 60 -6.76 -21.50 12.49
C PHE A 60 -7.05 -20.43 13.56
N LYS A 61 -8.31 -20.28 13.98
CA LYS A 61 -8.66 -19.40 15.12
C LYS A 61 -8.05 -19.87 16.43
N ALA A 62 -8.07 -21.17 16.70
CA ALA A 62 -7.43 -21.75 17.89
C ALA A 62 -5.91 -21.51 17.88
N PHE A 63 -5.27 -21.62 16.71
CA PHE A 63 -3.85 -21.29 16.56
C PHE A 63 -3.56 -19.82 16.84
N LEU A 64 -4.34 -18.90 16.25
CA LEU A 64 -4.18 -17.46 16.50
C LEU A 64 -4.41 -17.11 17.98
N ALA A 65 -5.41 -17.71 18.61
CA ALA A 65 -5.70 -17.55 20.04
C ALA A 65 -4.53 -18.07 20.89
N ALA A 66 -3.97 -19.23 20.56
CA ALA A 66 -2.79 -19.77 21.23
C ALA A 66 -1.58 -18.84 21.13
N CYS A 67 -1.34 -18.24 19.96
CA CYS A 67 -0.26 -17.28 19.75
C CYS A 67 -0.49 -15.91 20.43
N GLN A 68 -1.69 -15.63 20.93
CA GLN A 68 -2.04 -14.40 21.65
C GLN A 68 -2.26 -14.63 23.17
N PHE A 69 -1.93 -15.82 23.68
CA PHE A 69 -2.24 -16.23 25.06
C PHE A 69 -3.74 -16.18 25.42
N GLN A 70 -4.62 -16.36 24.44
CA GLN A 70 -6.05 -16.48 24.68
C GLN A 70 -6.43 -17.94 24.94
N HIS A 71 -7.57 -18.16 25.59
CA HIS A 71 -8.09 -19.50 25.81
C HIS A 71 -8.49 -20.14 24.47
N TYR A 72 -8.05 -21.36 24.22
CA TYR A 72 -8.37 -22.11 23.01
C TYR A 72 -8.69 -23.57 23.34
N ASP A 73 -9.64 -24.13 22.61
CA ASP A 73 -10.09 -25.52 22.78
C ASP A 73 -9.39 -26.43 21.77
N ILE A 74 -8.63 -27.40 22.27
CA ILE A 74 -8.11 -28.49 21.43
C ILE A 74 -9.17 -29.58 21.34
N THR A 75 -9.70 -29.79 20.14
CA THR A 75 -10.57 -30.92 19.82
C THR A 75 -9.77 -32.05 19.16
N LYS A 76 -10.29 -33.28 19.22
CA LYS A 76 -9.64 -34.45 18.60
C LYS A 76 -9.41 -34.31 17.08
N LYS A 77 -10.22 -33.48 16.41
CA LYS A 77 -10.09 -33.19 14.96
C LYS A 77 -9.01 -32.15 14.68
N ASN A 78 -8.87 -31.14 15.54
CA ASN A 78 -7.98 -30.00 15.34
C ASN A 78 -6.54 -30.26 15.79
N ALA A 79 -6.33 -31.25 16.67
CA ALA A 79 -5.03 -31.50 17.30
C ALA A 79 -3.90 -31.78 16.29
N HIS A 80 -4.14 -32.60 15.25
CA HIS A 80 -3.11 -32.94 14.28
C HIS A 80 -2.73 -31.76 13.36
N ASP A 81 -3.71 -30.95 12.95
CA ASP A 81 -3.43 -29.79 12.10
C ASP A 81 -2.84 -28.63 12.91
N LEU A 82 -3.20 -28.48 14.20
CA LEU A 82 -2.49 -27.59 15.12
C LEU A 82 -1.03 -28.00 15.29
N LEU A 83 -0.73 -29.31 15.35
CA LEU A 83 0.64 -29.80 15.45
C LEU A 83 1.45 -29.44 14.20
N LYS A 84 0.86 -29.59 13.00
CA LYS A 84 1.49 -29.18 11.73
C LYS A 84 1.76 -27.68 11.71
N LEU A 85 0.82 -26.85 12.17
CA LEU A 85 1.03 -25.41 12.29
C LEU A 85 2.13 -25.08 13.30
N ALA A 86 2.11 -25.69 14.48
CA ALA A 86 3.11 -25.45 15.51
C ALA A 86 4.52 -25.77 15.00
N ARG A 87 4.68 -26.84 14.21
CA ARG A 87 5.94 -27.18 13.53
C ARG A 87 6.29 -26.17 12.44
N LYS A 88 5.34 -25.83 11.56
CA LYS A 88 5.58 -24.94 10.41
C LYS A 88 5.91 -23.50 10.83
N TRP A 89 5.32 -23.04 11.92
CA TRP A 89 5.51 -21.70 12.49
C TRP A 89 6.54 -21.67 13.60
N GLU A 90 7.17 -22.81 13.91
CA GLU A 90 8.18 -22.94 14.97
C GLU A 90 7.69 -22.33 16.29
N VAL A 91 6.54 -22.78 16.78
CA VAL A 91 5.95 -22.38 18.07
C VAL A 91 6.16 -23.51 19.10
N PRO A 92 7.23 -23.47 19.92
CA PRO A 92 7.63 -24.59 20.77
C PRO A 92 6.59 -24.91 21.84
N SER A 93 6.00 -23.88 22.46
CA SER A 93 5.01 -24.04 23.54
C SER A 93 3.72 -24.71 23.07
N LEU A 94 3.27 -24.41 21.85
CA LEU A 94 2.10 -25.06 21.25
C LEU A 94 2.45 -26.49 20.80
N TYR A 95 3.67 -26.71 20.31
CA TYR A 95 4.13 -28.02 19.91
C TYR A 95 4.14 -29.01 21.08
N GLU A 96 4.76 -28.63 22.21
CA GLU A 96 4.81 -29.47 23.41
C GLU A 96 3.41 -29.77 23.96
N TYR A 97 2.55 -28.74 24.05
CA TYR A 97 1.20 -28.90 24.57
C TYR A 97 0.31 -29.79 23.70
N VAL A 98 0.40 -29.67 22.36
CA VAL A 98 -0.36 -30.50 21.42
C VAL A 98 0.21 -31.92 21.35
N ASP A 99 1.53 -32.11 21.43
CA ASP A 99 2.17 -33.43 21.46
C ASP A 99 1.81 -34.22 22.74
N GLU A 100 1.78 -33.56 23.89
CA GLU A 100 1.26 -34.14 25.14
C GLU A 100 -0.22 -34.51 25.02
N TYR A 101 -1.03 -33.65 24.40
CA TYR A 101 -2.46 -33.92 24.19
C TYR A 101 -2.70 -35.11 23.24
N ILE A 102 -1.90 -35.26 22.19
CA ILE A 102 -1.98 -36.38 21.25
C ILE A 102 -1.52 -37.68 21.92
N LYS A 103 -0.42 -37.65 22.67
CA LYS A 103 0.07 -38.81 23.43
C LYS A 103 -0.91 -39.27 24.50
N LYS A 104 -1.60 -38.34 25.17
CA LYS A 104 -2.57 -38.64 26.23
C LYS A 104 -3.90 -39.17 25.71
N ASN A 105 -4.31 -38.79 24.50
CA ASN A 105 -5.61 -39.15 23.94
C ASN A 105 -5.56 -40.22 22.84
N GLU A 106 -4.36 -40.76 22.52
CA GLU A 106 -4.13 -41.80 21.49
C GLU A 106 -4.86 -41.54 20.16
N ILE A 107 -4.85 -40.28 19.72
CA ILE A 107 -5.60 -39.87 18.53
C ILE A 107 -4.85 -40.37 17.29
N GLN A 108 -5.33 -41.44 16.67
CA GLN A 108 -4.86 -41.87 15.35
C GLN A 108 -5.23 -40.80 14.30
N GLU A 109 -4.33 -40.54 13.35
CA GLU A 109 -4.67 -39.69 12.19
C GLU A 109 -5.81 -40.36 11.42
N ASP A 110 -7.02 -39.81 11.52
CA ASP A 110 -8.12 -40.13 10.60
C ASP A 110 -7.75 -39.59 9.21
N ARG A 111 -6.82 -40.26 8.52
CA ARG A 111 -6.57 -40.06 7.09
C ARG A 111 -7.75 -40.66 6.32
N LYS A 112 -8.92 -40.04 6.43
CA LYS A 112 -10.08 -40.41 5.60
C LYS A 112 -9.66 -40.21 4.16
N ASN A 113 -9.65 -41.29 3.38
CA ASN A 113 -9.27 -41.22 1.98
C ASN A 113 -10.44 -40.67 1.17
N TYR A 114 -10.59 -39.34 1.18
CA TYR A 114 -11.72 -38.62 0.58
C TYR A 114 -11.89 -38.93 -0.91
N LEU A 115 -10.82 -39.31 -1.60
CA LEU A 115 -10.84 -39.73 -2.99
C LEU A 115 -11.67 -41.01 -3.21
N ASN A 116 -11.50 -42.04 -2.37
CA ASN A 116 -12.25 -43.30 -2.51
C ASN A 116 -13.73 -43.10 -2.18
N ILE A 117 -14.03 -42.27 -1.17
CA ILE A 117 -15.40 -41.88 -0.82
C ILE A 117 -16.05 -41.14 -1.99
N LEU A 118 -15.31 -40.25 -2.64
CA LEU A 118 -15.80 -39.55 -3.82
C LEU A 118 -16.04 -40.51 -5.00
N VAL A 119 -15.12 -41.44 -5.28
CA VAL A 119 -15.29 -42.42 -6.36
C VAL A 119 -16.53 -43.29 -6.13
N GLU A 120 -16.81 -43.69 -4.90
CA GLU A 120 -18.03 -44.43 -4.55
C GLU A 120 -19.30 -43.58 -4.67
N LYS A 121 -19.26 -42.33 -4.21
CA LYS A 121 -20.39 -41.39 -4.31
C LYS A 121 -20.71 -40.96 -5.73
N VAL A 122 -19.68 -40.80 -6.58
CA VAL A 122 -19.82 -40.49 -8.01
C VAL A 122 -20.44 -41.68 -8.75
N LYS A 123 -20.14 -42.92 -8.37
CA LYS A 123 -20.83 -44.11 -8.91
C LYS A 123 -22.31 -44.20 -8.50
N THR A 124 -22.68 -43.57 -7.38
CA THR A 124 -24.06 -43.52 -6.87
C THR A 124 -24.78 -42.20 -7.18
N ASP A 125 -24.16 -41.28 -7.92
CA ASP A 125 -24.70 -39.97 -8.32
C ASP A 125 -25.18 -39.12 -7.10
N SER A 126 -24.48 -39.25 -5.97
CA SER A 126 -24.81 -38.59 -4.69
C SER A 126 -23.70 -37.64 -4.20
N ASP A 127 -22.90 -37.13 -5.12
CA ASP A 127 -21.76 -36.30 -4.80
C ASP A 127 -22.19 -34.89 -4.34
N THR A 128 -21.59 -34.43 -3.24
CA THR A 128 -21.88 -33.11 -2.67
C THR A 128 -20.70 -32.18 -2.92
N LYS A 129 -20.97 -30.87 -3.04
CA LYS A 129 -19.93 -29.83 -3.19
C LYS A 129 -18.86 -29.87 -2.09
N GLU A 130 -19.23 -30.33 -0.89
CA GLU A 130 -18.29 -30.55 0.22
C GLU A 130 -17.28 -31.66 -0.07
N ASP A 131 -17.72 -32.76 -0.70
CA ASP A 131 -16.82 -33.85 -1.10
C ASP A 131 -15.80 -33.38 -2.14
N TRP A 132 -16.24 -32.57 -3.11
CA TRP A 132 -15.33 -31.95 -4.08
C TRP A 132 -14.33 -31.00 -3.41
N THR A 133 -14.78 -30.26 -2.38
CA THR A 133 -13.91 -29.34 -1.64
C THR A 133 -12.85 -30.10 -0.85
N ASN A 134 -13.22 -31.24 -0.25
CA ASN A 134 -12.31 -32.13 0.47
C ASN A 134 -11.24 -32.74 -0.44
N VAL A 135 -11.60 -33.18 -1.64
CA VAL A 135 -10.63 -33.67 -2.63
C VAL A 135 -9.80 -32.54 -3.22
N ALA A 136 -10.38 -31.36 -3.42
CA ALA A 136 -9.66 -30.19 -3.90
C ALA A 136 -8.59 -29.69 -2.92
N PHE A 137 -8.72 -29.98 -1.62
CA PHE A 137 -7.75 -29.59 -0.60
C PHE A 137 -6.41 -30.33 -0.72
N ASP A 138 -6.44 -31.62 -1.04
CA ASP A 138 -5.24 -32.47 -1.19
C ASP A 138 -4.98 -32.86 -2.67
N ILE A 139 -5.42 -32.01 -3.59
CA ILE A 139 -5.45 -32.32 -5.03
C ILE A 139 -4.07 -32.71 -5.59
N ASN A 140 -3.00 -32.04 -5.17
CA ASN A 140 -1.64 -32.30 -5.67
C ASN A 140 -1.16 -33.72 -5.33
N ARG A 141 -1.69 -34.32 -4.26
CA ARG A 141 -1.41 -35.71 -3.91
C ARG A 141 -2.27 -36.67 -4.73
N TYR A 142 -3.56 -36.37 -4.85
CA TYR A 142 -4.54 -37.22 -5.53
C TYR A 142 -4.38 -37.25 -7.05
N MET A 143 -3.77 -36.23 -7.67
CA MET A 143 -3.52 -36.20 -9.11
C MET A 143 -2.66 -37.37 -9.59
N ASN A 144 -1.73 -37.85 -8.78
CA ASN A 144 -0.86 -38.98 -9.14
C ASN A 144 -1.53 -40.35 -8.93
N GLU A 145 -2.71 -40.39 -8.31
CA GLU A 145 -3.41 -41.64 -8.00
C GLU A 145 -4.30 -42.09 -9.17
N GLU A 146 -4.15 -43.33 -9.62
CA GLU A 146 -5.00 -44.01 -10.63
C GLU A 146 -6.51 -43.78 -10.45
N PRO A 147 -7.12 -43.88 -9.25
CA PRO A 147 -8.55 -43.63 -9.08
C PRO A 147 -9.00 -42.23 -9.53
N PHE A 148 -8.14 -41.22 -9.46
CA PHE A 148 -8.47 -39.87 -9.93
C PHE A 148 -8.59 -39.81 -11.46
N LYS A 149 -7.79 -40.60 -12.20
CA LYS A 149 -7.86 -40.70 -13.68
C LYS A 149 -9.17 -41.33 -14.17
N THR A 150 -9.84 -42.10 -13.31
CA THR A 150 -11.10 -42.78 -13.64
C THR A 150 -12.35 -41.90 -13.46
N LEU A 151 -12.20 -40.71 -12.89
CA LEU A 151 -13.33 -39.81 -12.65
C LEU A 151 -13.85 -39.18 -13.96
N PRO A 152 -15.15 -38.83 -14.02
CA PRO A 152 -15.71 -38.08 -15.14
C PRO A 152 -15.03 -36.70 -15.30
N PRO A 153 -14.86 -36.23 -16.54
CA PRO A 153 -14.19 -34.96 -16.80
C PRO A 153 -14.90 -33.77 -16.13
N GLU A 154 -16.22 -33.82 -15.97
CA GLU A 154 -17.00 -32.78 -15.28
C GLU A 154 -16.62 -32.65 -13.81
N VAL A 155 -16.49 -33.78 -13.10
CA VAL A 155 -16.15 -33.81 -11.67
C VAL A 155 -14.71 -33.32 -11.47
N ILE A 156 -13.78 -33.81 -12.28
CA ILE A 156 -12.38 -33.35 -12.27
C ILE A 156 -12.34 -31.84 -12.51
N TYR A 157 -13.09 -31.34 -13.49
CA TYR A 157 -13.13 -29.93 -13.84
C TYR A 157 -13.68 -29.04 -12.72
N GLN A 158 -14.69 -29.50 -11.97
CA GLN A 158 -15.22 -28.79 -10.80
C GLN A 158 -14.24 -28.78 -9.63
N ILE A 159 -13.60 -29.92 -9.35
CA ILE A 159 -12.58 -30.03 -8.30
C ILE A 159 -11.41 -29.09 -8.60
N LEU A 160 -10.94 -29.06 -9.85
CA LEU A 160 -9.91 -28.11 -10.28
C LEU A 160 -10.37 -26.67 -10.17
N ALA A 161 -11.65 -26.35 -10.44
CA ALA A 161 -12.18 -24.99 -10.29
C ALA A 161 -12.14 -24.49 -8.84
N ILE A 162 -12.27 -25.42 -7.89
CA ILE A 162 -12.17 -25.14 -6.46
C ILE A 162 -10.68 -25.06 -6.05
N ALA A 163 -9.86 -25.99 -6.53
CA ALA A 163 -8.43 -26.05 -6.22
C ALA A 163 -7.65 -24.84 -6.77
N ASP A 164 -7.99 -24.36 -7.98
CA ASP A 164 -7.41 -23.18 -8.62
C ASP A 164 -7.53 -21.90 -7.77
N ARG A 165 -8.48 -21.86 -6.82
CA ARG A 165 -8.64 -20.75 -5.89
C ARG A 165 -7.70 -20.80 -4.70
N LYS A 166 -7.23 -21.99 -4.32
CA LYS A 166 -6.53 -22.22 -3.05
C LYS A 166 -5.04 -22.46 -3.26
N TYR A 167 -4.66 -23.43 -4.10
CA TYR A 167 -3.29 -23.66 -4.57
C TYR A 167 -3.28 -24.89 -5.51
N LEU A 168 -2.91 -24.72 -6.78
CA LEU A 168 -2.70 -25.80 -7.74
C LEU A 168 -1.26 -25.74 -8.24
N ASP A 169 -0.52 -26.85 -8.14
CA ASP A 169 0.81 -26.94 -8.75
C ASP A 169 0.66 -27.20 -10.26
N GLN A 170 1.00 -26.18 -11.05
CA GLN A 170 0.83 -26.18 -12.50
C GLN A 170 1.72 -27.22 -13.19
N GLN A 171 2.87 -27.58 -12.60
CA GLN A 171 3.77 -28.59 -13.18
C GLN A 171 3.21 -30.00 -13.00
N ILE A 172 2.79 -30.33 -11.78
CA ILE A 172 2.14 -31.61 -11.47
C ILE A 172 0.86 -31.77 -12.30
N PHE A 173 0.10 -30.69 -12.47
CA PHE A 173 -1.10 -30.68 -13.30
C PHE A 173 -0.78 -30.93 -14.78
N ASN A 174 0.25 -30.28 -15.32
CA ASN A 174 0.67 -30.47 -16.71
C ASN A 174 1.09 -31.94 -16.95
N ASP A 175 1.88 -32.52 -16.06
CA ASP A 175 2.30 -33.92 -16.14
C ASP A 175 1.11 -34.88 -16.06
N PHE A 176 0.17 -34.62 -15.15
CA PHE A 176 -1.07 -35.38 -15.04
C PHE A 176 -1.89 -35.35 -16.32
N VAL A 177 -2.09 -34.17 -16.93
CA VAL A 177 -2.89 -34.05 -18.16
C VAL A 177 -2.17 -34.71 -19.34
N LEU A 178 -0.84 -34.63 -19.43
CA LEU A 178 -0.05 -35.34 -20.44
C LEU A 178 -0.17 -36.87 -20.29
N ASP A 179 -0.20 -37.39 -19.06
CA ASP A 179 -0.46 -38.82 -18.80
C ASP A 179 -1.92 -39.20 -19.11
N LEU A 180 -2.85 -38.28 -18.84
CA LEU A 180 -4.26 -38.47 -19.18
C LEU A 180 -4.50 -38.49 -20.70
N PHE A 181 -3.74 -37.70 -21.48
CA PHE A 181 -3.78 -37.75 -22.94
C PHE A 181 -3.36 -39.11 -23.50
N LYS A 182 -2.41 -39.80 -22.83
CA LYS A 182 -1.95 -41.15 -23.21
C LYS A 182 -2.96 -42.23 -22.83
N THR A 183 -3.60 -42.10 -21.67
CA THR A 183 -4.51 -43.14 -21.12
C THR A 183 -5.96 -42.96 -21.58
N ASN A 184 -6.51 -41.75 -21.46
CA ASN A 184 -7.91 -41.42 -21.77
C ASN A 184 -8.02 -40.03 -22.42
N PRO A 185 -7.79 -39.91 -23.75
CA PRO A 185 -7.77 -38.61 -24.44
C PRO A 185 -9.09 -37.85 -24.31
N THR A 186 -10.24 -38.53 -24.22
CA THR A 186 -11.57 -37.91 -24.09
C THR A 186 -11.71 -37.07 -22.82
N ASN A 187 -11.12 -37.50 -21.70
CA ASN A 187 -11.16 -36.76 -20.44
C ASN A 187 -10.10 -35.65 -20.40
N ALA A 188 -9.05 -35.76 -21.22
CA ALA A 188 -7.94 -34.81 -21.25
C ALA A 188 -8.28 -33.54 -22.04
N VAL A 189 -9.06 -33.66 -23.12
CA VAL A 189 -9.41 -32.51 -23.98
C VAL A 189 -10.06 -31.36 -23.20
N PRO A 190 -11.05 -31.57 -22.29
CA PRO A 190 -11.61 -30.49 -21.48
C PRO A 190 -10.60 -29.80 -20.55
N LEU A 191 -9.63 -30.57 -20.02
CA LEU A 191 -8.63 -30.10 -19.06
C LEU A 191 -7.52 -29.28 -19.73
N MET A 192 -7.28 -29.51 -21.03
CA MET A 192 -6.35 -28.74 -21.85
C MET A 192 -6.58 -27.22 -21.75
N LEU A 193 -7.84 -26.80 -21.61
CA LEU A 193 -8.22 -25.39 -21.51
C LEU A 193 -7.69 -24.68 -20.25
N ARG A 194 -7.12 -25.42 -19.30
CA ARG A 194 -6.52 -24.89 -18.07
C ARG A 194 -5.02 -25.10 -17.97
N LEU A 195 -4.41 -25.75 -18.98
CA LEU A 195 -2.96 -25.92 -19.01
C LEU A 195 -2.27 -24.58 -19.16
N ASP A 196 -1.11 -24.47 -18.50
CA ASP A 196 -0.20 -23.38 -18.78
C ASP A 196 0.78 -23.83 -19.86
N PHE A 197 0.52 -23.36 -21.08
CA PHE A 197 1.36 -23.66 -22.25
C PHE A 197 2.76 -23.05 -22.16
N SER A 198 3.00 -22.09 -21.26
CA SER A 198 4.35 -21.51 -21.08
C SER A 198 5.33 -22.49 -20.41
N LEU A 199 4.82 -23.49 -19.70
CA LEU A 199 5.61 -24.51 -19.01
C LEU A 199 5.78 -25.79 -19.84
N LEU A 200 5.18 -25.86 -21.03
CA LEU A 200 5.26 -27.02 -21.92
C LEU A 200 6.34 -26.80 -22.99
N THR A 201 6.98 -27.90 -23.37
CA THR A 201 7.91 -27.91 -24.52
C THR A 201 7.14 -27.97 -25.84
N ASP A 202 7.71 -27.45 -26.92
CA ASP A 202 7.09 -27.45 -28.26
C ASP A 202 6.69 -28.87 -28.72
N ASP A 203 7.46 -29.89 -28.36
CA ASP A 203 7.18 -31.29 -28.66
C ASP A 203 5.94 -31.82 -27.92
N GLN A 204 5.76 -31.44 -26.64
CA GLN A 204 4.58 -31.80 -25.86
C GLN A 204 3.33 -31.10 -26.40
N ILE A 205 3.47 -29.85 -26.85
CA ILE A 205 2.40 -29.09 -27.48
C ILE A 205 1.97 -29.76 -28.78
N ALA A 206 2.92 -30.17 -29.63
CA ALA A 206 2.63 -30.90 -30.86
C ALA A 206 1.87 -32.22 -30.57
N SER A 207 2.30 -32.99 -29.58
CA SER A 207 1.63 -34.24 -29.16
C SER A 207 0.16 -34.03 -28.73
N ILE A 208 -0.14 -32.93 -28.03
CA ILE A 208 -1.51 -32.56 -27.67
C ILE A 208 -2.34 -32.24 -28.92
N PHE A 209 -1.81 -31.41 -29.83
CA PHE A 209 -2.54 -30.99 -31.03
C PHE A 209 -2.69 -32.08 -32.10
N GLU A 210 -1.81 -33.08 -32.14
CA GLU A 210 -1.94 -34.24 -33.03
C GLU A 210 -3.10 -35.17 -32.63
N THR A 211 -3.59 -35.06 -31.40
CA THR A 211 -4.68 -35.91 -30.90
C THR A 211 -6.00 -35.55 -31.58
N LYS A 212 -6.54 -36.47 -32.40
CA LYS A 212 -7.78 -36.30 -33.18
C LYS A 212 -8.99 -35.83 -32.35
N ASN A 213 -9.09 -36.26 -31.09
CA ASN A 213 -10.20 -35.92 -30.20
C ASN A 213 -10.25 -34.43 -29.85
N VAL A 214 -9.10 -33.73 -29.85
CA VAL A 214 -9.02 -32.28 -29.59
C VAL A 214 -9.79 -31.49 -30.65
N HIS A 215 -9.76 -31.94 -31.91
CA HIS A 215 -10.43 -31.28 -33.03
C HIS A 215 -11.90 -31.65 -33.17
N GLN A 216 -12.33 -32.78 -32.59
CA GLN A 216 -13.65 -33.36 -32.81
C GLN A 216 -14.62 -33.13 -31.65
N MET A 217 -14.13 -32.95 -30.43
CA MET A 217 -15.00 -32.75 -29.27
C MET A 217 -15.58 -31.33 -29.21
N ASN A 218 -16.87 -31.24 -28.91
CA ASN A 218 -17.52 -29.97 -28.63
C ASN A 218 -17.11 -29.48 -27.23
N ILE A 219 -16.11 -28.61 -27.19
CA ILE A 219 -15.57 -28.05 -25.95
C ILE A 219 -16.30 -26.78 -25.49
N ASN A 220 -17.37 -26.34 -26.15
CA ASN A 220 -18.00 -25.03 -25.89
C ASN A 220 -18.48 -24.83 -24.44
N PHE A 221 -18.96 -25.90 -23.79
CA PHE A 221 -19.34 -25.84 -22.37
C PHE A 221 -18.11 -25.60 -21.49
N PHE A 222 -17.04 -26.36 -21.72
CA PHE A 222 -15.79 -26.26 -20.98
C PHE A 222 -15.02 -24.96 -21.27
N THR A 223 -15.11 -24.40 -22.48
CA THR A 223 -14.53 -23.09 -22.80
C THR A 223 -15.24 -21.97 -22.05
N ALA A 224 -16.59 -21.98 -22.03
CA ALA A 224 -17.36 -21.02 -21.25
C ALA A 224 -17.08 -21.16 -19.74
N ALA A 225 -16.99 -22.40 -19.24
CA ALA A 225 -16.65 -22.67 -17.86
C ALA A 225 -15.21 -22.24 -17.50
N SER A 226 -14.25 -22.42 -18.41
CA SER A 226 -12.85 -22.01 -18.22
C SER A 226 -12.74 -20.50 -18.20
N LEU A 227 -13.40 -19.82 -19.13
CA LEU A 227 -13.42 -18.37 -19.16
C LEU A 227 -14.08 -17.80 -17.89
N SER A 228 -15.17 -18.41 -17.43
CA SER A 228 -15.82 -18.03 -16.16
C SER A 228 -14.92 -18.26 -14.95
N ALA A 229 -14.19 -19.38 -14.90
CA ALA A 229 -13.24 -19.66 -13.83
C ALA A 229 -12.06 -18.65 -13.83
N VAL A 230 -11.49 -18.36 -15.01
CA VAL A 230 -10.39 -17.39 -15.17
C VAL A 230 -10.84 -15.97 -14.82
N THR A 231 -12.02 -15.55 -15.29
CA THR A 231 -12.58 -14.23 -14.93
C THR A 231 -12.87 -14.11 -13.44
N ASN A 232 -13.41 -15.16 -12.81
CA ASN A 232 -13.59 -15.20 -11.36
C ASN A 232 -12.24 -15.12 -10.61
N LYS A 233 -11.22 -15.87 -11.06
CA LYS A 233 -9.86 -15.82 -10.49
C LYS A 233 -9.26 -14.42 -10.60
N ALA A 234 -9.31 -13.82 -11.79
CA ALA A 234 -8.82 -12.46 -12.03
C ALA A 234 -9.56 -11.43 -11.17
N ARG A 235 -10.89 -11.56 -11.02
CA ARG A 235 -11.68 -10.69 -10.16
C ARG A 235 -11.30 -10.81 -8.69
N LEU A 236 -11.09 -12.03 -8.20
CA LEU A 236 -10.66 -12.27 -6.82
C LEU A 236 -9.24 -11.73 -6.58
N GLN A 237 -8.32 -11.93 -7.53
CA GLN A 237 -6.97 -11.36 -7.45
C GLN A 237 -7.02 -9.83 -7.41
N LEU A 238 -7.81 -9.19 -8.28
CA LEU A 238 -8.01 -7.75 -8.25
C LEU A 238 -8.58 -7.27 -6.92
N GLN A 239 -9.60 -7.94 -6.38
CA GLN A 239 -10.16 -7.59 -5.07
C GLN A 239 -9.12 -7.73 -3.95
N ASN A 240 -8.33 -8.79 -3.95
CA ASN A 240 -7.26 -8.99 -2.98
C ASN A 240 -6.19 -7.90 -3.08
N GLU A 241 -5.80 -7.50 -4.30
CA GLU A 241 -4.85 -6.41 -4.51
C GLU A 241 -5.43 -5.04 -4.11
N GLU A 242 -6.70 -4.76 -4.40
CA GLU A 242 -7.38 -3.55 -3.92
C GLU A 242 -7.37 -3.46 -2.39
N ILE A 243 -7.62 -4.59 -1.72
CA ILE A 243 -7.60 -4.67 -0.27
C ILE A 243 -6.18 -4.47 0.26
N ARG A 244 -5.17 -5.10 -0.35
CA ARG A 244 -3.75 -4.89 0.01
C ARG A 244 -3.35 -3.43 -0.15
N GLN A 245 -3.76 -2.77 -1.23
CA GLN A 245 -3.50 -1.35 -1.46
C GLN A 245 -4.15 -0.47 -0.38
N LYS A 246 -5.40 -0.74 0.00
CA LYS A 246 -6.07 -0.01 1.09
C LYS A 246 -5.33 -0.14 2.42
N ILE A 247 -4.84 -1.34 2.75
CA ILE A 247 -4.03 -1.54 3.96
C ILE A 247 -2.73 -0.75 3.89
N ASN A 248 -2.02 -0.82 2.77
CA ASN A 248 -0.76 -0.07 2.60
C ASN A 248 -0.98 1.44 2.76
N LEU A 249 -2.11 1.96 2.29
CA LEU A 249 -2.50 3.36 2.50
C LEU A 249 -2.79 3.67 3.98
N ASP A 250 -3.50 2.79 4.69
CA ASP A 250 -3.79 2.98 6.11
C ASP A 250 -2.52 2.89 6.98
N VAL A 251 -1.61 1.96 6.67
CA VAL A 251 -0.29 1.87 7.32
C VAL A 251 0.52 3.13 7.05
N PHE A 252 0.53 3.62 5.81
CA PHE A 252 1.21 4.86 5.45
C PHE A 252 0.65 6.07 6.22
N ARG A 253 -0.68 6.16 6.38
CA ARG A 253 -1.33 7.19 7.20
C ARG A 253 -0.88 7.13 8.65
N VAL A 254 -0.91 5.94 9.27
CA VAL A 254 -0.49 5.78 10.67
C VAL A 254 1.00 6.11 10.84
N LYS A 255 1.86 5.66 9.92
CA LYS A 255 3.28 5.99 9.93
C LYS A 255 3.53 7.50 9.83
N ASN A 256 2.79 8.20 8.96
CA ASN A 256 2.87 9.66 8.87
C ASN A 256 2.37 10.36 10.13
N MET A 257 1.32 9.85 10.77
CA MET A 257 0.85 10.40 12.05
C MET A 257 1.90 10.23 13.16
N ILE A 258 2.53 9.06 13.26
CA ILE A 258 3.61 8.81 14.22
C ILE A 258 4.78 9.77 13.96
N HIS A 259 5.16 9.95 12.69
CA HIS A 259 6.25 10.86 12.33
C HIS A 259 5.92 12.34 12.62
N GLN A 260 4.69 12.78 12.36
CA GLN A 260 4.26 14.12 12.75
C GLN A 260 4.25 14.30 14.25
N ASN A 261 3.80 13.30 15.01
CA ASN A 261 3.82 13.37 16.47
C ASN A 261 5.26 13.42 17.01
N SER A 262 6.19 12.63 16.48
CA SER A 262 7.60 12.69 16.90
C SER A 262 8.22 14.06 16.59
N LEU A 263 7.94 14.62 15.42
CA LEU A 263 8.37 15.98 15.08
C LEU A 263 7.78 17.02 16.04
N THR A 264 6.51 16.90 16.41
CA THR A 264 5.91 17.82 17.39
C THR A 264 6.49 17.66 18.79
N GLU A 265 6.84 16.45 19.20
CA GLU A 265 7.51 16.18 20.48
C GLU A 265 8.92 16.79 20.49
N ASP A 266 9.68 16.65 19.41
CA ASP A 266 11.00 17.27 19.25
C ASP A 266 10.90 18.80 19.31
N ILE A 267 9.94 19.38 18.59
CA ILE A 267 9.66 20.82 18.61
C ILE A 267 9.27 21.28 20.03
N GLN A 268 8.41 20.55 20.73
CA GLN A 268 8.03 20.88 22.12
C GLN A 268 9.21 20.78 23.08
N SER A 269 10.07 19.78 22.91
CA SER A 269 11.29 19.61 23.70
C SER A 269 12.22 20.81 23.51
N ASP A 270 12.44 21.25 22.28
CA ASP A 270 13.30 22.40 21.99
C ASP A 270 12.70 23.71 22.51
N TYR A 271 11.39 23.95 22.32
CA TYR A 271 10.73 25.09 22.95
C TYR A 271 10.83 25.06 24.48
N SER A 272 10.76 23.88 25.11
CA SER A 272 10.90 23.76 26.56
C SER A 272 12.31 24.13 27.04
N LYS A 273 13.35 23.78 26.25
CA LYS A 273 14.73 24.18 26.53
C LYS A 273 14.89 25.69 26.39
N GLU A 274 14.42 26.29 25.29
CA GLU A 274 14.47 27.74 25.08
C GLU A 274 13.76 28.50 26.21
N VAL A 275 12.57 28.05 26.62
CA VAL A 275 11.84 28.66 27.74
C VAL A 275 12.63 28.54 29.05
N SER A 276 13.35 27.43 29.27
CA SER A 276 14.18 27.25 30.46
C SER A 276 15.39 28.20 30.47
N GLU A 277 16.04 28.41 29.32
CA GLU A 277 17.15 29.36 29.15
C GLU A 277 16.69 30.81 29.32
N ILE A 278 15.54 31.16 28.76
CA ILE A 278 14.93 32.49 28.98
C ILE A 278 14.59 32.69 30.46
N ARG A 279 14.08 31.68 31.16
CA ARG A 279 13.84 31.78 32.61
C ARG A 279 15.13 31.95 33.40
N GLU A 280 16.20 31.26 33.02
CA GLU A 280 17.50 31.40 33.68
C GLU A 280 18.09 32.81 33.46
N THR A 281 18.01 33.34 32.24
CA THR A 281 18.46 34.71 31.94
C THR A 281 17.63 35.76 32.67
N ILE A 282 16.31 35.60 32.76
CA ILE A 282 15.45 36.47 33.59
C ILE A 282 15.86 36.41 35.06
N SER A 283 16.16 35.22 35.59
CA SER A 283 16.62 35.05 36.98
C SER A 283 17.95 35.79 37.22
N LYS A 284 18.92 35.64 36.30
CA LYS A 284 20.20 36.37 36.35
C LYS A 284 20.00 37.89 36.30
N GLN A 285 19.16 38.37 35.39
CA GLN A 285 18.83 39.79 35.29
C GLN A 285 18.15 40.32 36.56
N LYS A 286 17.23 39.55 37.15
CA LYS A 286 16.59 39.92 38.41
C LYS A 286 17.59 40.04 39.55
N GLN A 287 18.52 39.08 39.67
CA GLN A 287 19.59 39.14 40.67
C GLN A 287 20.51 40.36 40.46
N GLN A 288 20.85 40.69 39.21
CA GLN A 288 21.63 41.88 38.89
C GLN A 288 20.89 43.17 39.27
N ILE A 289 19.59 43.26 39.00
CA ILE A 289 18.75 44.41 39.40
C ILE A 289 18.72 44.54 40.93
N GLU A 290 18.58 43.43 41.66
CA GLU A 290 18.59 43.45 43.13
C GLU A 290 19.96 43.84 43.71
N GLN A 291 21.07 43.48 43.06
CA GLN A 291 22.40 43.94 43.44
C GLN A 291 22.56 45.44 43.20
N LEU A 292 22.18 45.92 42.01
CA LEU A 292 22.23 47.35 41.67
C LEU A 292 21.34 48.19 42.60
N SER A 293 20.16 47.69 42.97
CA SER A 293 19.28 48.38 43.92
C SER A 293 19.95 48.51 45.30
N ARG A 294 20.61 47.46 45.78
CA ARG A 294 21.36 47.50 47.05
C ARG A 294 22.54 48.48 46.99
N ASP A 295 23.30 48.46 45.90
CA ASP A 295 24.41 49.39 45.70
C ASP A 295 23.94 50.84 45.64
N PHE A 296 22.79 51.07 44.99
CA PHE A 296 22.15 52.39 44.93
C PHE A 296 21.74 52.87 46.32
N ASP A 297 21.11 52.02 47.14
CA ASP A 297 20.71 52.38 48.50
C ASP A 297 21.92 52.69 49.39
N ILE A 298 22.99 51.89 49.30
CA ILE A 298 24.25 52.13 50.01
C ILE A 298 24.87 53.47 49.58
N HIS A 299 24.86 53.77 48.29
CA HIS A 299 25.38 55.02 47.77
C HIS A 299 24.55 56.21 48.26
N ASN A 300 23.22 56.08 48.26
CA ASN A 300 22.30 57.12 48.72
C ASN A 300 22.48 57.41 50.21
N ASP A 301 22.68 56.38 51.04
CA ASP A 301 22.99 56.53 52.46
C ASP A 301 24.36 57.17 52.70
N ARG A 302 25.37 56.84 51.89
CA ARG A 302 26.67 57.51 51.93
C ARG A 302 26.52 58.99 51.57
N MET A 303 25.74 59.31 50.55
CA MET A 303 25.48 60.70 50.14
C MET A 303 24.78 61.47 51.26
N LYS A 304 23.73 60.93 51.88
CA LYS A 304 23.07 61.56 53.04
C LYS A 304 24.03 61.80 54.21
N LYS A 305 24.92 60.84 54.51
CA LYS A 305 25.94 60.99 55.58
C LYS A 305 26.95 62.09 55.25
N ILE A 306 27.39 62.17 54.00
CA ILE A 306 28.30 63.23 53.52
C ILE A 306 27.59 64.59 53.60
N GLU A 307 26.34 64.67 53.16
CA GLU A 307 25.51 65.87 53.21
C GLU A 307 25.28 66.35 54.66
N HIS A 308 25.05 65.43 55.60
CA HIS A 308 24.97 65.75 57.03
C HIS A 308 26.29 66.27 57.60
N LYS A 309 27.44 65.69 57.21
CA LYS A 309 28.77 66.17 57.61
C LYS A 309 29.08 67.56 57.04
N ILE A 310 28.68 67.83 55.80
CA ILE A 310 28.85 69.14 55.16
C ILE A 310 27.96 70.19 55.86
N THR A 311 26.73 69.83 56.20
CA THR A 311 25.78 70.74 56.88
C THR A 311 26.21 71.06 58.32
N SER A 312 26.82 70.09 59.03
CA SER A 312 27.30 70.26 60.41
C SER A 312 28.69 70.89 60.55
N SER A 313 29.48 70.95 59.47
CA SER A 313 30.83 71.54 59.47
C SER A 313 30.88 72.99 58.99
N ARG A 314 29.76 73.73 59.03
CA ARG A 314 29.73 75.18 58.72
C ARG A 314 30.31 75.99 59.89
N THR A 315 31.63 75.98 60.04
CA THR A 315 32.39 77.03 60.72
C THR A 315 32.87 78.05 59.69
N PRO A 316 32.94 79.35 60.02
CA PRO A 316 33.51 80.35 59.12
C PRO A 316 35.01 80.03 58.93
N CYS A 317 35.35 79.52 57.75
CA CYS A 317 36.70 79.07 57.44
C CYS A 317 37.57 80.25 56.98
N ASP A 318 38.80 80.29 57.47
CA ASP A 318 39.77 81.34 57.20
C ASP A 318 40.20 81.35 55.71
N ARG A 319 40.37 82.55 55.16
CA ARG A 319 40.38 82.82 53.70
C ARG A 319 41.59 82.22 52.97
N THR A 320 42.64 81.87 53.70
CA THR A 320 43.89 81.30 53.20
C THR A 320 43.84 79.78 53.03
N VAL A 321 43.05 79.09 53.87
CA VAL A 321 42.86 77.62 53.81
C VAL A 321 41.88 77.25 52.69
N LEU A 322 40.91 78.13 52.40
CA LEU A 322 39.99 77.98 51.27
C LEU A 322 40.71 77.98 49.92
N ALA A 323 41.78 78.77 49.76
CA ALA A 323 42.53 78.85 48.51
C ALA A 323 43.34 77.57 48.23
N THR A 324 43.98 76.99 49.25
CA THR A 324 44.71 75.72 49.14
C THR A 324 43.78 74.53 48.94
N ILE A 325 42.62 74.50 49.62
CA ILE A 325 41.60 73.48 49.39
C ILE A 325 40.99 73.63 48.00
N GLN A 326 40.69 74.85 47.53
CA GLN A 326 40.18 75.07 46.18
C GLN A 326 41.15 74.57 45.11
N ASN A 327 42.46 74.82 45.25
CA ASN A 327 43.45 74.34 44.29
C ASN A 327 43.58 72.82 44.31
N ASN A 328 43.61 72.19 45.49
CA ASN A 328 43.67 70.73 45.60
C ASN A 328 42.40 70.03 45.11
N VAL A 329 41.22 70.61 45.37
CA VAL A 329 39.95 70.13 44.84
C VAL A 329 39.89 70.32 43.33
N ARG A 330 40.38 71.43 42.80
CA ARG A 330 40.46 71.67 41.36
C ARG A 330 41.37 70.66 40.67
N ASP A 331 42.56 70.42 41.21
CA ASP A 331 43.50 69.41 40.67
C ASP A 331 42.92 67.99 40.75
N TYR A 332 42.18 67.65 41.80
CA TYR A 332 41.53 66.35 41.92
C TYR A 332 40.31 66.22 40.98
N VAL A 333 39.54 67.29 40.81
CA VAL A 333 38.41 67.36 39.87
C VAL A 333 38.92 67.27 38.44
N ASP A 334 40.02 67.94 38.10
CA ASP A 334 40.63 67.90 36.77
C ASP A 334 41.21 66.50 36.46
N LYS A 335 41.82 65.84 37.45
CA LYS A 335 42.26 64.44 37.31
C LYS A 335 41.09 63.45 37.14
N THR A 336 40.01 63.63 37.90
CA THR A 336 38.85 62.73 37.78
C THR A 336 38.06 62.99 36.49
N THR A 337 37.90 64.24 36.06
CA THR A 337 37.26 64.55 34.76
C THR A 337 38.09 64.03 33.58
N THR A 338 39.41 64.14 33.62
CA THR A 338 40.26 63.57 32.56
C THR A 338 40.19 62.04 32.50
N GLU A 339 40.18 61.35 33.64
CA GLU A 339 40.04 59.88 33.66
C GLU A 339 38.64 59.43 33.23
N VAL A 340 37.59 60.12 33.67
CA VAL A 340 36.20 59.84 33.23
C VAL A 340 36.07 60.07 31.73
N ASN A 341 36.57 61.19 31.20
CA ASN A 341 36.54 61.45 29.75
C ASN A 341 37.30 60.38 28.97
N LYS A 342 38.44 59.91 29.48
CA LYS A 342 39.22 58.82 28.85
C LYS A 342 38.46 57.48 28.85
N GLN A 343 37.72 57.17 29.90
CA GLN A 343 36.86 55.98 29.94
C GLN A 343 35.64 56.12 29.03
N LEU A 344 35.04 57.31 29.00
CA LEU A 344 33.92 57.64 28.12
C LEU A 344 34.32 57.52 26.65
N GLU A 345 35.48 58.05 26.27
CA GLU A 345 36.06 57.95 24.92
C GLU A 345 36.25 56.48 24.51
N LYS A 346 36.81 55.65 25.39
CA LYS A 346 36.97 54.20 25.15
C LYS A 346 35.63 53.49 24.98
N HIS A 347 34.61 53.88 25.75
CA HIS A 347 33.28 53.32 25.64
C HIS A 347 32.60 53.75 24.32
N PHE A 348 32.74 55.01 23.91
CA PHE A 348 32.25 55.50 22.63
C PHE A 348 32.94 54.83 21.44
N GLN A 349 34.25 54.57 21.52
CA GLN A 349 34.96 53.83 20.49
C GLN A 349 34.45 52.38 20.36
N LYS A 350 34.20 51.70 21.48
CA LYS A 350 33.60 50.35 21.46
C LYS A 350 32.17 50.36 20.94
N MET A 351 31.35 51.32 21.36
CA MET A 351 29.98 51.47 20.85
C MET A 351 29.95 51.80 19.36
N ASN A 352 30.82 52.67 18.86
CA ASN A 352 30.92 52.95 17.42
C ASN A 352 31.38 51.72 16.64
N GLY A 353 32.30 50.91 17.19
CA GLY A 353 32.66 49.62 16.61
C GLY A 353 31.47 48.68 16.47
N PHE A 354 30.65 48.59 17.53
CA PHE A 354 29.43 47.77 17.54
C PHE A 354 28.33 48.33 16.61
N TYR A 355 28.09 49.65 16.65
CA TYR A 355 27.10 50.32 15.81
C TYR A 355 27.42 50.18 14.31
N ASN A 356 28.71 50.13 13.95
CA ASN A 356 29.14 49.92 12.58
C ASN A 356 29.14 48.44 12.15
N SER A 357 29.16 47.48 13.09
CA SER A 357 29.13 46.04 12.78
C SER A 357 27.72 45.46 12.71
N VAL A 358 26.77 46.00 13.49
CA VAL A 358 25.38 45.49 13.55
C VAL A 358 24.66 45.57 12.20
N PRO A 359 24.68 46.70 11.45
CA PRO A 359 23.99 46.79 10.16
C PRO A 359 24.51 45.76 9.15
N LYS A 360 25.82 45.46 9.15
CA LYS A 360 26.42 44.46 8.27
C LYS A 360 25.96 43.06 8.63
N GLN A 361 25.98 42.71 9.91
CA GLN A 361 25.52 41.38 10.36
C GLN A 361 24.03 41.17 10.11
N THR A 362 23.20 42.21 10.28
CA THR A 362 21.78 42.12 9.94
C THR A 362 21.55 42.00 8.44
N ASP A 363 22.25 42.78 7.62
CA ASP A 363 22.13 42.70 6.17
C ASP A 363 22.57 41.35 5.62
N ASP A 364 23.65 40.77 6.16
CA ASP A 364 24.14 39.44 5.77
C ASP A 364 23.13 38.35 6.15
N TYR A 365 22.54 38.41 7.35
CA TYR A 365 21.49 37.47 7.77
C TYR A 365 20.23 37.56 6.90
N PHE A 366 19.76 38.77 6.58
CA PHE A 366 18.59 38.94 5.69
C PHE A 366 18.89 38.51 4.26
N ARG A 367 20.11 38.70 3.75
CA ARG A 367 20.53 38.17 2.44
C ARG A 367 20.53 36.65 2.41
N GLU A 368 21.04 36.00 3.46
CA GLU A 368 21.08 34.54 3.53
C GLU A 368 19.67 33.93 3.60
N GLN A 369 18.77 34.54 4.38
CA GLN A 369 17.37 34.11 4.47
C GLN A 369 16.59 34.34 3.17
N THR A 370 16.81 35.46 2.47
CA THR A 370 16.18 35.72 1.17
C THR A 370 16.68 34.77 0.09
N MET A 371 17.99 34.48 0.04
CA MET A 371 18.54 33.51 -0.91
C MET A 371 18.03 32.08 -0.67
N ASN A 372 17.87 31.67 0.59
CA ASN A 372 17.32 30.35 0.90
C ASN A 372 15.82 30.26 0.56
N GLY A 373 15.04 31.29 0.87
CA GLY A 373 13.62 31.37 0.53
C GLY A 373 13.35 31.38 -0.98
N ASP A 374 14.14 32.15 -1.75
CA ASP A 374 14.00 32.21 -3.22
C ASP A 374 14.33 30.86 -3.89
N ASN A 375 15.30 30.12 -3.34
CA ASN A 375 15.71 28.82 -3.87
C ASN A 375 14.65 27.74 -3.60
N GLU A 376 13.99 27.77 -2.44
CA GLU A 376 12.86 26.88 -2.14
C GLU A 376 11.60 27.22 -2.95
N HIS A 377 11.32 28.51 -3.16
CA HIS A 377 10.23 28.94 -4.01
C HIS A 377 10.46 28.51 -5.46
N PHE A 378 11.68 28.66 -5.98
CA PHE A 378 12.04 28.22 -7.33
C PHE A 378 11.89 26.71 -7.52
N LYS A 379 12.37 25.90 -6.54
CA LYS A 379 12.17 24.43 -6.56
C LYS A 379 10.70 24.05 -6.54
N SER A 380 9.90 24.70 -5.70
CA SER A 380 8.46 24.46 -5.60
C SER A 380 7.72 24.83 -6.88
N GLN A 381 8.07 25.96 -7.49
CA GLN A 381 7.49 26.41 -8.76
C GLN A 381 7.89 25.52 -9.94
N PHE A 382 9.13 25.02 -9.96
CA PHE A 382 9.58 24.03 -10.94
C PHE A 382 8.82 22.70 -10.82
N LEU A 383 8.64 22.20 -9.59
CA LEU A 383 7.85 21.00 -9.33
C LEU A 383 6.37 21.19 -9.72
N LEU A 384 5.80 22.36 -9.44
CA LEU A 384 4.42 22.69 -9.83
C LEU A 384 4.27 22.71 -11.36
N ASN A 385 5.20 23.33 -12.08
CA ASN A 385 5.17 23.35 -13.54
C ASN A 385 5.33 21.94 -14.13
N SER A 386 6.25 21.13 -13.59
CA SER A 386 6.44 19.74 -14.02
C SER A 386 5.20 18.86 -13.76
N THR A 387 4.50 19.08 -12.64
CA THR A 387 3.25 18.36 -12.35
C THR A 387 2.10 18.84 -13.22
N MET A 388 2.00 20.13 -13.53
CA MET A 388 1.04 20.66 -14.51
C MET A 388 1.26 20.07 -15.91
N GLU A 389 2.51 19.99 -16.38
CA GLU A 389 2.83 19.37 -17.66
C GLU A 389 2.44 17.88 -17.69
N ARG A 390 2.74 17.12 -16.64
CA ARG A 390 2.29 15.73 -16.53
C ARG A 390 0.77 15.60 -16.54
N ASN A 391 0.06 16.48 -15.82
CA ASN A 391 -1.41 16.49 -15.84
C ASN A 391 -1.96 16.79 -17.23
N HIS A 392 -1.36 17.72 -17.98
CA HIS A 392 -1.73 17.96 -19.37
C HIS A 392 -1.50 16.73 -20.27
N GLN A 393 -0.38 16.03 -20.11
CA GLN A 393 -0.10 14.80 -20.85
C GLN A 393 -1.10 13.68 -20.52
N VAL A 394 -1.44 13.51 -19.23
CA VAL A 394 -2.42 12.51 -18.78
C VAL A 394 -3.81 12.85 -19.32
N ASN A 395 -4.24 14.11 -19.27
CA ASN A 395 -5.54 14.52 -19.82
C ASN A 395 -5.60 14.30 -21.34
N ALA A 396 -4.54 14.64 -22.08
CA ALA A 396 -4.46 14.36 -23.51
C ALA A 396 -4.52 12.85 -23.81
N ALA A 397 -3.89 12.00 -22.99
CA ALA A 397 -3.98 10.55 -23.12
C ALA A 397 -5.39 10.02 -22.81
N ILE A 398 -6.06 10.56 -21.80
CA ILE A 398 -7.44 10.23 -21.45
C ILE A 398 -8.38 10.59 -22.60
N ASP A 399 -8.23 11.77 -23.20
CA ASP A 399 -9.09 12.21 -24.30
C ASP A 399 -8.86 11.37 -25.57
N LYS A 400 -7.61 11.00 -25.86
CA LYS A 400 -7.28 10.04 -26.92
C LYS A 400 -7.90 8.65 -26.66
N MET A 401 -7.86 8.19 -25.41
CA MET A 401 -8.46 6.90 -25.02
C MET A 401 -9.99 6.94 -25.12
N LYS A 402 -10.64 8.06 -24.77
CA LYS A 402 -12.08 8.26 -24.96
C LYS A 402 -12.45 8.20 -26.44
N GLU A 403 -11.68 8.86 -27.31
CA GLU A 403 -11.87 8.82 -28.76
C GLU A 403 -11.76 7.39 -29.31
N GLN A 404 -10.71 6.66 -28.92
CA GLN A 404 -10.53 5.25 -29.29
C GLN A 404 -11.68 4.37 -28.78
N MET A 405 -12.16 4.60 -27.55
CA MET A 405 -13.27 3.84 -26.99
C MET A 405 -14.58 4.12 -27.75
N THR A 406 -14.83 5.38 -28.15
CA THR A 406 -15.98 5.72 -28.99
C THR A 406 -15.90 5.04 -30.36
N ASP A 407 -14.71 4.97 -30.95
CA ASP A 407 -14.47 4.28 -32.21
C ASP A 407 -14.72 2.77 -32.12
N VAL A 408 -14.24 2.11 -31.06
CA VAL A 408 -14.48 0.69 -30.81
C VAL A 408 -15.97 0.40 -30.62
N LYS A 409 -16.66 1.23 -29.84
CA LYS A 409 -18.11 1.08 -29.65
C LYS A 409 -18.86 1.24 -30.97
N ALA A 410 -18.51 2.24 -31.77
CA ALA A 410 -19.13 2.47 -33.08
C ALA A 410 -18.85 1.32 -34.06
N MET A 411 -17.64 0.75 -34.06
CA MET A 411 -17.29 -0.43 -34.84
C MET A 411 -18.08 -1.67 -34.41
N LEU A 412 -18.28 -1.87 -33.10
CA LEU A 412 -19.08 -2.98 -32.58
C LEU A 412 -20.55 -2.82 -32.99
N CYS A 413 -21.12 -1.63 -32.85
CA CYS A 413 -22.47 -1.32 -33.33
C CYS A 413 -22.61 -1.56 -34.84
N ALA A 414 -21.62 -1.12 -35.64
CA ALA A 414 -21.60 -1.36 -37.08
C ALA A 414 -21.59 -2.85 -37.41
N LYS A 415 -20.81 -3.66 -36.68
CA LYS A 415 -20.77 -5.12 -36.83
C LYS A 415 -22.10 -5.78 -36.46
N VAL A 416 -22.71 -5.39 -35.33
CA VAL A 416 -24.01 -5.92 -34.89
C VAL A 416 -25.10 -5.64 -35.93
N VAL A 417 -25.16 -4.39 -36.43
CA VAL A 417 -26.09 -4.01 -37.51
C VAL A 417 -25.84 -4.85 -38.74
N ARG A 418 -24.58 -5.08 -39.12
CA ARG A 418 -24.22 -5.91 -40.28
C ARG A 418 -24.67 -7.36 -40.12
N ASP A 419 -24.35 -7.99 -39.00
CA ASP A 419 -24.59 -9.40 -38.76
C ASP A 419 -26.09 -9.70 -38.62
N LYS A 420 -26.85 -8.80 -37.99
CA LYS A 420 -28.31 -8.92 -37.88
C LYS A 420 -29.03 -8.66 -39.21
N LEU A 421 -28.55 -7.73 -40.02
CA LEU A 421 -29.12 -7.45 -41.35
C LEU A 421 -28.67 -8.45 -42.43
N ARG A 422 -27.70 -9.33 -42.15
CA ARG A 422 -27.20 -10.33 -43.10
C ARG A 422 -28.24 -11.38 -43.49
N TYR A 423 -29.25 -11.62 -42.64
CA TYR A 423 -30.28 -12.65 -42.85
C TYR A 423 -31.66 -12.09 -43.19
N ASP A 424 -31.83 -10.77 -43.14
CA ASP A 424 -33.10 -10.11 -43.43
C ASP A 424 -33.04 -9.42 -44.81
N GLU A 425 -33.81 -9.91 -45.79
CA GLU A 425 -33.87 -9.32 -47.13
C GLU A 425 -34.70 -8.03 -47.17
N PHE A 426 -35.66 -7.86 -46.24
CA PHE A 426 -36.61 -6.77 -46.26
C PHE A 426 -35.96 -5.44 -45.83
N LEU A 427 -35.08 -5.50 -44.83
CA LEU A 427 -34.36 -4.34 -44.31
C LEU A 427 -33.19 -3.86 -45.19
N ARG A 428 -32.79 -4.64 -46.21
CA ARG A 428 -31.75 -4.22 -47.18
C ARG A 428 -32.23 -3.14 -48.15
N LYS A 429 -33.54 -3.10 -48.45
CA LYS A 429 -34.09 -2.13 -49.43
C LYS A 429 -34.15 -0.69 -48.90
N ASN A 430 -34.13 -0.50 -47.58
CA ASN A 430 -34.12 0.81 -46.92
C ASN A 430 -32.73 1.14 -46.34
N LEU A 431 -31.69 1.14 -47.20
CA LEU A 431 -30.28 1.36 -46.84
C LEU A 431 -29.99 2.65 -46.06
N SER A 432 -30.83 3.68 -46.19
CA SER A 432 -30.64 4.98 -45.53
C SER A 432 -31.15 5.02 -44.09
N LYS A 433 -32.10 4.17 -43.70
CA LYS A 433 -32.72 4.20 -42.36
C LYS A 433 -32.07 3.26 -41.34
N LYS A 434 -31.13 2.40 -41.76
CA LYS A 434 -30.51 1.37 -40.91
C LYS A 434 -29.74 1.89 -39.70
N PHE A 435 -29.28 3.13 -39.74
CA PHE A 435 -28.50 3.75 -38.66
C PHE A 435 -29.30 4.75 -37.82
N ASN A 436 -30.56 5.03 -38.17
CA ASN A 436 -31.41 5.98 -37.43
C ASN A 436 -31.74 5.49 -36.01
N ILE A 437 -31.54 4.21 -35.73
CA ILE A 437 -31.72 3.59 -34.41
C ILE A 437 -30.75 4.21 -33.38
N PHE A 438 -29.61 4.76 -33.83
CA PHE A 438 -28.62 5.38 -32.95
C PHE A 438 -28.93 6.86 -32.61
N ASP A 439 -29.88 7.46 -33.32
CA ASP A 439 -30.30 8.85 -33.12
C ASP A 439 -31.56 8.97 -32.23
N VAL A 440 -32.08 7.86 -31.70
CA VAL A 440 -33.22 7.83 -30.77
C VAL A 440 -32.73 8.04 -29.33
N GLU A 441 -33.38 8.91 -28.55
CA GLU A 441 -33.08 9.08 -27.13
C GLU A 441 -33.76 8.00 -26.26
N PRO A 442 -33.04 7.38 -25.31
CA PRO A 442 -31.62 7.56 -25.00
C PRO A 442 -30.69 6.91 -26.05
N SER A 443 -29.69 7.67 -26.52
CA SER A 443 -28.74 7.18 -27.53
C SER A 443 -27.98 5.96 -27.01
N ILE A 444 -27.96 4.91 -27.83
CA ILE A 444 -27.25 3.67 -27.53
C ILE A 444 -25.76 3.99 -27.42
N TRP A 445 -25.25 3.98 -26.18
CA TRP A 445 -23.85 4.28 -25.84
C TRP A 445 -23.34 5.68 -26.22
N GLY A 446 -24.25 6.63 -26.49
CA GLY A 446 -23.90 8.02 -26.82
C GLY A 446 -23.27 8.19 -28.22
N ILE A 447 -23.55 7.26 -29.14
CA ILE A 447 -22.99 7.23 -30.50
C ILE A 447 -24.03 7.73 -31.49
N ARG A 448 -23.61 8.54 -32.45
CA ARG A 448 -24.49 9.05 -33.51
C ARG A 448 -24.49 8.14 -34.74
N SER A 449 -25.56 8.18 -35.52
CA SER A 449 -25.70 7.38 -36.75
C SER A 449 -24.53 7.55 -37.73
N ASN A 450 -24.00 8.76 -37.87
CA ASN A 450 -22.87 9.07 -38.75
C ASN A 450 -21.59 8.30 -38.37
N GLN A 451 -21.28 8.19 -37.07
CA GLN A 451 -20.08 7.50 -36.59
C GLN A 451 -20.17 5.99 -36.86
N VAL A 452 -21.35 5.40 -36.68
CA VAL A 452 -21.57 3.97 -36.98
C VAL A 452 -21.48 3.72 -38.48
N LYS A 453 -21.96 4.65 -39.31
CA LYS A 453 -21.86 4.55 -40.78
C LYS A 453 -20.41 4.55 -41.27
N ASP A 454 -19.58 5.46 -40.75
CA ASP A 454 -18.17 5.56 -41.14
C ASP A 454 -17.39 4.29 -40.75
N GLN A 455 -17.63 3.77 -39.55
CA GLN A 455 -17.01 2.52 -39.11
C GLN A 455 -17.53 1.29 -39.88
N TYR A 456 -18.79 1.31 -40.31
CA TYR A 456 -19.36 0.28 -41.18
C TYR A 456 -18.65 0.22 -42.55
N GLU A 457 -18.35 1.37 -43.15
CA GLU A 457 -17.58 1.44 -44.41
C GLU A 457 -16.13 0.96 -44.23
N ARG A 458 -15.48 1.33 -43.11
CA ARG A 458 -14.15 0.80 -42.77
C ARG A 458 -14.15 -0.71 -42.61
N LEU A 459 -15.17 -1.26 -41.94
CA LEU A 459 -15.34 -2.69 -41.72
C LEU A 459 -15.58 -3.44 -43.04
N GLN A 460 -16.29 -2.85 -44.00
CA GLN A 460 -16.39 -3.42 -45.36
C GLN A 460 -15.04 -3.47 -46.08
N LYS A 461 -14.22 -2.42 -45.97
CA LYS A 461 -12.87 -2.41 -46.58
C LYS A 461 -11.97 -3.48 -45.95
N MET A 462 -11.96 -3.61 -44.63
CA MET A 462 -11.17 -4.63 -43.93
C MET A 462 -11.61 -6.04 -44.31
N GLU A 463 -12.92 -6.29 -44.41
CA GLU A 463 -13.41 -7.59 -44.86
C GLU A 463 -13.08 -7.88 -46.32
N ALA A 464 -13.12 -6.88 -47.21
CA ALA A 464 -12.71 -7.06 -48.60
C ALA A 464 -11.22 -7.42 -48.70
N GLN A 465 -10.37 -6.83 -47.85
CA GLN A 465 -8.96 -7.20 -47.72
C GLN A 465 -8.78 -8.61 -47.16
N LEU A 466 -9.53 -8.98 -46.12
CA LEU A 466 -9.52 -10.35 -45.56
C LEU A 466 -9.99 -11.38 -46.60
N ASP A 467 -11.03 -11.09 -47.36
CA ASP A 467 -11.56 -11.95 -48.44
C ASP A 467 -10.53 -12.09 -49.60
N ALA A 468 -9.69 -11.08 -49.82
CA ALA A 468 -8.62 -11.15 -50.83
C ALA A 468 -7.43 -12.02 -50.37
N VAL A 469 -7.14 -12.04 -49.06
CA VAL A 469 -6.03 -12.81 -48.48
C VAL A 469 -6.43 -14.25 -48.13
N CYS A 470 -7.72 -14.52 -47.87
CA CYS A 470 -8.18 -15.82 -47.37
C CYS A 470 -8.91 -16.65 -48.46
N PRO A 471 -8.32 -17.76 -48.96
CA PRO A 471 -8.88 -18.56 -50.07
C PRO A 471 -10.20 -19.26 -49.76
N THR A 472 -10.48 -19.55 -48.48
CA THR A 472 -11.63 -20.34 -48.03
C THR A 472 -12.97 -19.63 -48.20
N ARG A 473 -13.01 -18.28 -48.24
CA ARG A 473 -14.24 -17.51 -48.47
C ARG A 473 -14.61 -17.32 -49.94
N GLN A 474 -13.69 -17.59 -50.88
CA GLN A 474 -14.01 -17.49 -52.30
C GLN A 474 -14.89 -18.65 -52.80
N GLY A 475 -14.87 -19.80 -52.11
CA GLY A 475 -15.72 -20.96 -52.42
C GLY A 475 -17.23 -20.68 -52.29
N ASP A 476 -17.65 -19.87 -51.32
CA ASP A 476 -19.07 -19.56 -51.09
C ASP A 476 -19.69 -18.59 -52.11
N LYS A 477 -18.86 -17.83 -52.85
CA LYS A 477 -19.36 -16.96 -53.94
C LYS A 477 -19.51 -17.70 -55.27
N ALA A 478 -18.91 -18.88 -55.43
CA ALA A 478 -19.04 -19.70 -56.62
C ALA A 478 -20.35 -20.53 -56.63
N SER A 479 -20.92 -20.83 -55.46
CA SER A 479 -22.16 -21.61 -55.33
C SER A 479 -23.44 -20.77 -55.50
N SER A 480 -23.38 -19.43 -55.34
CA SER A 480 -24.55 -18.54 -55.48
C SER A 480 -24.78 -18.00 -56.91
N LYS A 481 -23.86 -18.23 -57.86
CA LYS A 481 -24.04 -17.92 -59.29
C LYS A 481 -24.66 -19.05 -60.12
N LYS A 482 -25.00 -20.18 -59.48
CA LYS A 482 -25.80 -21.25 -60.08
C LYS A 482 -27.15 -21.36 -59.36
N LYS A 483 -28.03 -20.40 -59.61
CA LYS A 483 -29.48 -20.58 -59.54
C LYS A 483 -30.16 -19.51 -60.38
#